data_AF-A0ABD3CQ44-F1
#
_entry.id   AF-A0ABD3CQ44-F1
#
_cell.length_a   1.000
_cell.length_b   1.000
_cell.length_c   1.000
_cell.angle_alpha   90.00
_cell.angle_beta   90.00
_cell.angle_gamma   90.00
#
_symmetry.space_group_name_H-M   'P 1'
#
loop_
_entity.id
_entity.type
_entity.pdbx_description
1 polymer ?
#
loop_
_entity_poly.entity_id
_entity_poly.type
_entity_poly.pdbx_seq_one_letter_code
_entity_poly.pdbx_strand_id
1 'polypeptide(L)'
;MSSSRRPWPDFSPSDVAPSRRSSHICRRRSELVAVFHRLDADDDVRLPSKPGHGGCGLNCCEETTIYYPSRDDPEAVEIRNSDMECLAPRSYLSSPIMNFYIRYLQKPTSPGTRKRCDYHFFNTFFYKKLKQDVFNKFGKETSFSKFRRWWKGVNIFEKAYIFLPIHESLHWSLIIICIPNKEDESGPIILHLDSLGLHNSNSICRDVKRFLIEEWKFLRQEDVLPELPIPDNIWDKLSQRIDEKVIEVPQQRNEYDCGLFVLFFMERFLLEAPERLKKKDLDMFGKQWFNPEEASGLRRKISYLLKEVFKNANGGSCELDWWPLL
;
A
#
# COMPACT_ATOMS: atom_id res chain seq x y z
N MET A 1 14.94 64.40 19.46
CA MET A 1 16.38 64.07 19.60
C MET A 1 16.53 63.00 20.69
N SER A 2 17.33 61.95 20.42
CA SER A 2 17.90 60.93 21.34
C SER A 2 16.96 60.17 22.30
N SER A 3 16.63 58.89 22.10
CA SER A 3 17.47 57.68 22.26
C SER A 3 18.12 57.53 23.65
N SER A 4 17.65 56.54 24.43
CA SER A 4 18.55 55.60 25.12
C SER A 4 17.79 54.33 25.53
N ARG A 5 18.17 53.22 24.88
CA ARG A 5 17.84 51.84 25.26
C ARG A 5 18.83 51.40 26.34
N ARG A 6 18.37 50.64 27.34
CA ARG A 6 19.25 49.93 28.29
C ARG A 6 19.74 48.61 27.70
N PRO A 7 20.92 48.10 28.10
CA PRO A 7 21.60 46.99 27.45
C PRO A 7 21.18 45.62 27.99
N TRP A 8 21.21 44.62 27.11
CA TRP A 8 21.17 43.19 27.44
C TRP A 8 22.58 42.72 27.83
N PRO A 9 22.74 41.74 28.73
CA PRO A 9 24.04 41.15 29.03
C PRO A 9 24.47 40.15 27.95
N ASP A 10 25.75 40.27 27.56
CA ASP A 10 26.49 39.36 26.70
C ASP A 10 26.59 37.96 27.31
N PHE A 11 26.31 36.93 26.49
CA PHE A 11 26.81 35.58 26.70
C PHE A 11 27.63 35.17 25.48
N SER A 12 28.94 35.09 25.67
CA SER A 12 29.88 34.48 24.73
C SER A 12 29.81 32.94 24.81
N PRO A 13 30.06 32.23 23.70
CA PRO A 13 29.89 30.78 23.61
C PRO A 13 31.19 30.05 23.91
N SER A 14 31.18 29.11 24.85
CA SER A 14 32.22 28.08 24.98
C SER A 14 31.59 26.69 25.22
N ASP A 15 31.92 25.80 24.30
CA ASP A 15 32.12 24.36 24.45
C ASP A 15 31.00 23.48 25.00
N VAL A 16 30.12 23.03 24.10
CA VAL A 16 29.45 21.72 24.23
C VAL A 16 29.71 20.91 22.96
N ALA A 17 30.45 19.81 23.13
CA ALA A 17 30.81 18.87 22.09
C ALA A 17 29.58 18.23 21.41
N PRO A 18 29.56 18.04 20.08
CA PRO A 18 28.46 17.37 19.40
C PRO A 18 28.48 15.87 19.68
N SER A 19 27.35 15.34 20.17
CA SER A 19 27.15 13.91 20.42
C SER A 19 27.23 13.10 19.11
N ARG A 20 28.09 12.09 19.09
CA ARG A 20 28.33 11.17 17.96
C ARG A 20 27.24 10.09 17.81
N ARG A 21 25.96 10.46 17.76
CA ARG A 21 24.87 9.49 17.47
C ARG A 21 24.03 9.76 16.22
N SER A 22 24.18 10.91 15.57
CA SER A 22 23.41 11.25 14.37
C SER A 22 24.07 10.85 13.04
N SER A 23 25.38 10.53 13.04
CA SER A 23 26.12 10.20 11.81
C SER A 23 25.91 8.76 11.32
N HIS A 24 25.52 7.82 12.18
CA HIS A 24 25.31 6.42 11.78
C HIS A 24 24.00 6.18 11.03
N ILE A 25 22.95 6.96 11.33
CA ILE A 25 21.65 6.87 10.64
C ILE A 25 21.73 7.49 9.24
N CYS A 26 22.45 8.61 9.09
CA CYS A 26 22.66 9.24 7.79
C CYS A 26 23.55 8.39 6.86
N ARG A 27 24.55 7.69 7.41
CA ARG A 27 25.46 6.83 6.64
C ARG A 27 24.79 5.54 6.14
N ARG A 28 23.90 4.94 6.94
CA ARG A 28 23.08 3.79 6.51
C ARG A 28 22.08 4.16 5.41
N ARG A 29 21.50 5.35 5.46
CA ARG A 29 20.59 5.88 4.42
C ARG A 29 21.31 6.08 3.08
N SER A 30 22.57 6.53 3.08
CA SER A 30 23.38 6.67 1.86
C SER A 30 23.91 5.33 1.33
N GLU A 31 24.28 4.38 2.20
CA GLU A 31 24.79 3.07 1.79
C GLU A 31 23.69 2.19 1.20
N LEU A 32 22.47 2.17 1.77
CA LEU A 32 21.31 1.47 1.19
C LEU A 32 20.92 2.05 -0.18
N VAL A 33 20.78 3.38 -0.30
CA VAL A 33 20.45 4.04 -1.57
C VAL A 33 21.53 3.80 -2.64
N ALA A 34 22.81 3.72 -2.26
CA ALA A 34 23.90 3.41 -3.18
C ALA A 34 23.95 1.93 -3.61
N VAL A 35 23.48 1.00 -2.76
CA VAL A 35 23.29 -0.42 -3.13
C VAL A 35 22.09 -0.56 -4.08
N PHE A 36 21.00 0.18 -3.85
CA PHE A 36 19.82 0.18 -4.74
C PHE A 36 20.11 0.79 -6.11
N HIS A 37 20.82 1.92 -6.19
CA HIS A 37 21.17 2.53 -7.48
C HIS A 37 22.16 1.70 -8.32
N ARG A 38 22.87 0.72 -7.73
CA ARG A 38 23.72 -0.22 -8.50
C ARG A 38 22.96 -1.40 -9.09
N LEU A 39 21.72 -1.65 -8.66
CA LEU A 39 20.88 -2.72 -9.20
C LEU A 39 19.94 -2.24 -10.32
N ASP A 40 19.78 -0.92 -10.49
CA ASP A 40 18.94 -0.31 -11.52
C ASP A 40 19.71 0.11 -12.79
N ALA A 41 20.99 -0.27 -12.91
CA ALA A 41 21.83 0.07 -14.05
C ALA A 41 22.64 -1.15 -14.51
N ASP A 42 21.93 -2.14 -15.06
CA ASP A 42 22.39 -3.06 -16.13
C ASP A 42 21.36 -4.18 -16.27
N ASP A 43 20.35 -3.96 -17.10
CA ASP A 43 19.42 -5.02 -17.52
C ASP A 43 19.43 -5.10 -19.05
N ASP A 44 20.58 -5.55 -19.58
CA ASP A 44 20.67 -6.16 -20.90
C ASP A 44 21.68 -7.32 -20.82
N VAL A 45 21.31 -8.36 -20.05
CA VAL A 45 22.08 -9.61 -19.99
C VAL A 45 21.48 -10.61 -20.98
N ARG A 46 22.14 -10.72 -22.14
CA ARG A 46 22.06 -11.92 -22.99
C ARG A 46 22.46 -13.15 -22.17
N LEU A 47 21.54 -14.12 -22.08
CA LEU A 47 21.81 -15.44 -21.52
C LEU A 47 22.94 -16.15 -22.29
N PRO A 48 23.96 -16.73 -21.62
CA PRO A 48 24.92 -17.59 -22.29
C PRO A 48 24.28 -18.96 -22.58
N SER A 49 24.39 -19.41 -23.82
CA SER A 49 24.06 -20.76 -24.28
C SER A 49 24.88 -21.81 -23.52
N LYS A 50 24.20 -22.80 -22.91
CA LYS A 50 24.83 -23.94 -22.22
C LYS A 50 25.34 -24.99 -23.24
N PRO A 51 26.49 -25.65 -22.99
CA PRO A 51 26.86 -26.88 -23.69
C PRO A 51 26.12 -28.07 -23.04
N GLY A 52 25.70 -29.02 -23.88
CA GLY A 52 24.99 -30.22 -23.45
C GLY A 52 25.89 -31.28 -22.81
N HIS A 53 25.36 -31.96 -21.79
CA HIS A 53 25.25 -33.42 -21.69
C HIS A 53 24.69 -33.85 -20.33
N GLY A 54 23.91 -34.93 -20.33
CA GLY A 54 23.74 -35.83 -19.19
C GLY A 54 22.42 -35.69 -18.45
N GLY A 55 21.44 -36.53 -18.81
CA GLY A 55 20.14 -36.58 -18.17
C GLY A 55 20.20 -37.01 -16.70
N CYS A 56 19.43 -36.32 -15.88
CA CYS A 56 18.80 -36.86 -14.67
C CYS A 56 17.38 -36.29 -14.64
N GLY A 57 16.39 -37.17 -14.74
CA GLY A 57 14.98 -36.81 -14.74
C GLY A 57 14.59 -36.22 -13.38
N LEU A 58 14.49 -34.91 -13.32
CA LEU A 58 13.81 -34.20 -12.24
C LEU A 58 12.44 -33.79 -12.77
N ASN A 59 11.40 -34.35 -12.16
CA ASN A 59 10.00 -34.03 -12.43
C ASN A 59 9.83 -32.51 -12.58
N CYS A 60 9.48 -32.05 -13.79
CA CYS A 60 8.86 -30.74 -13.96
C CYS A 60 7.59 -30.76 -13.12
N CYS A 61 7.58 -30.11 -11.97
CA CYS A 61 6.35 -29.84 -11.25
C CYS A 61 5.49 -29.02 -12.21
N GLU A 62 4.39 -29.59 -12.70
CA GLU A 62 3.48 -28.89 -13.59
C GLU A 62 3.02 -27.61 -12.88
N GLU A 63 3.24 -26.46 -13.52
CA GLU A 63 2.85 -25.16 -12.97
C GLU A 63 1.33 -25.14 -12.81
N THR A 64 0.87 -25.18 -11.55
CA THR A 64 -0.55 -25.15 -11.23
C THR A 64 -0.99 -23.71 -11.01
N THR A 65 -2.07 -23.32 -11.68
CA THR A 65 -2.67 -21.98 -11.59
C THR A 65 -4.11 -22.06 -11.09
N ILE A 66 -4.44 -21.24 -10.11
CA ILE A 66 -5.80 -21.09 -9.57
C ILE A 66 -6.29 -19.65 -9.75
N TYR A 67 -7.62 -19.48 -9.66
CA TYR A 67 -8.27 -18.16 -9.70
C TYR A 67 -9.10 -18.00 -8.44
N TYR A 68 -8.82 -16.97 -7.66
CA TYR A 68 -9.47 -16.73 -6.39
C TYR A 68 -10.38 -15.47 -6.42
N PRO A 69 -11.63 -15.55 -5.95
CA PRO A 69 -12.27 -16.71 -5.33
C PRO A 69 -12.71 -17.79 -6.32
N SER A 70 -12.97 -17.43 -7.58
CA SER A 70 -13.25 -18.35 -8.68
C SER A 70 -12.91 -17.69 -10.03
N ARG A 71 -12.85 -18.47 -11.11
CA ARG A 71 -12.56 -17.97 -12.46
C ARG A 71 -13.64 -17.02 -13.01
N ASP A 72 -14.88 -17.20 -12.56
CA ASP A 72 -16.04 -16.41 -13.02
C ASP A 72 -16.19 -15.08 -12.27
N ASP A 73 -15.39 -14.85 -11.23
CA ASP A 73 -15.39 -13.58 -10.51
C ASP A 73 -14.68 -12.50 -11.35
N PRO A 74 -15.33 -11.35 -11.65
CA PRO A 74 -14.73 -10.29 -12.46
C PRO A 74 -13.50 -9.65 -11.82
N GLU A 75 -13.31 -9.82 -10.51
CA GLU A 75 -12.17 -9.35 -9.73
C GLU A 75 -11.29 -10.53 -9.27
N ALA A 76 -11.30 -11.65 -10.01
CA ALA A 76 -10.50 -12.82 -9.69
C ALA A 76 -9.00 -12.51 -9.71
N VAL A 77 -8.28 -13.05 -8.74
CA VAL A 77 -6.82 -13.02 -8.69
C VAL A 77 -6.29 -14.35 -9.19
N GLU A 78 -5.51 -14.32 -10.27
CA GLU A 78 -4.73 -15.45 -10.75
C GLU A 78 -3.52 -15.66 -9.83
N ILE A 79 -3.31 -16.89 -9.37
CA ILE A 79 -2.23 -17.26 -8.46
C ILE A 79 -1.61 -18.57 -8.95
N ARG A 80 -0.30 -18.56 -9.14
CA ARG A 80 0.48 -19.73 -9.54
C ARG A 80 1.11 -20.38 -8.32
N ASN A 81 1.41 -21.68 -8.38
CA ASN A 81 2.09 -22.33 -7.25
C ASN A 81 3.46 -21.67 -6.96
N SER A 82 4.12 -21.15 -8.00
CA SER A 82 5.41 -20.47 -7.95
C SER A 82 5.33 -19.13 -7.21
N ASP A 83 4.17 -18.47 -7.23
CA ASP A 83 3.96 -17.24 -6.45
C ASP A 83 4.09 -17.50 -4.93
N MET A 84 3.84 -18.73 -4.47
CA MET A 84 3.95 -19.09 -3.06
C MET A 84 5.40 -19.12 -2.56
N GLU A 85 6.40 -19.14 -3.44
CA GLU A 85 7.82 -19.04 -3.06
C GLU A 85 8.12 -17.75 -2.31
N CYS A 86 7.36 -16.67 -2.59
CA CYS A 86 7.52 -15.39 -1.91
C CYS A 86 7.10 -15.44 -0.42
N LEU A 87 6.41 -16.51 0.00
CA LEU A 87 6.04 -16.78 1.40
C LEU A 87 7.11 -17.56 2.16
N ALA A 88 8.21 -17.97 1.51
CA ALA A 88 9.36 -18.51 2.20
C ALA A 88 9.90 -17.51 3.25
N PRO A 89 10.61 -17.99 4.29
CA PRO A 89 11.23 -17.12 5.27
C PRO A 89 12.14 -16.09 4.60
N ARG A 90 12.07 -14.84 5.06
CA ARG A 90 12.94 -13.74 4.62
C ARG A 90 12.75 -13.31 3.15
N SER A 91 11.65 -13.69 2.51
CA SER A 91 11.30 -13.28 1.14
C SER A 91 10.32 -12.11 1.12
N TYR A 92 10.47 -11.22 0.13
CA TYR A 92 9.52 -10.13 -0.13
C TYR A 92 8.22 -10.68 -0.72
N LEU A 93 7.07 -10.12 -0.33
CA LEU A 93 5.81 -10.50 -0.95
C LEU A 93 5.67 -9.98 -2.38
N SER A 94 5.16 -10.84 -3.25
CA SER A 94 4.83 -10.51 -4.64
C SER A 94 3.42 -9.94 -4.77
N SER A 95 3.16 -9.24 -5.88
CA SER A 95 1.83 -8.68 -6.17
C SER A 95 0.71 -9.73 -6.19
N PRO A 96 0.86 -10.93 -6.79
CA PRO A 96 -0.18 -11.96 -6.74
C PRO A 96 -0.60 -12.34 -5.31
N ILE A 97 0.37 -12.54 -4.41
CA ILE A 97 0.10 -12.89 -3.01
C ILE A 97 -0.52 -11.71 -2.24
N MET A 98 -0.07 -10.49 -2.48
CA MET A 98 -0.69 -9.28 -1.91
C MET A 98 -2.16 -9.16 -2.35
N ASN A 99 -2.43 -9.26 -3.66
CA ASN A 99 -3.77 -9.13 -4.22
C ASN A 99 -4.69 -10.28 -3.77
N PHE A 100 -4.16 -11.50 -3.64
CA PHE A 100 -4.90 -12.62 -3.06
C PHE A 100 -5.40 -12.29 -1.65
N TYR A 101 -4.51 -11.82 -0.77
CA TYR A 101 -4.91 -11.57 0.61
C TYR A 101 -5.85 -10.35 0.72
N ILE A 102 -5.65 -9.33 -0.11
CA ILE A 102 -6.62 -8.22 -0.24
C ILE A 102 -8.00 -8.75 -0.64
N ARG A 103 -8.08 -9.66 -1.61
CA ARG A 103 -9.34 -10.32 -2.01
C ARG A 103 -9.90 -11.18 -0.88
N TYR A 104 -9.05 -11.84 -0.10
CA TYR A 104 -9.45 -12.61 1.07
C TYR A 104 -10.11 -11.74 2.15
N LEU A 105 -9.55 -10.56 2.43
CA LEU A 105 -10.12 -9.60 3.40
C LEU A 105 -11.49 -9.06 2.99
N GLN A 106 -11.85 -9.12 1.70
CA GLN A 106 -13.15 -8.70 1.19
C GLN A 106 -14.25 -9.75 1.35
N LYS A 107 -13.93 -10.96 1.82
CA LYS A 107 -14.92 -12.01 2.03
C LYS A 107 -15.89 -11.62 3.16
N PRO A 108 -17.21 -11.83 3.00
CA PRO A 108 -18.17 -11.64 4.08
C PRO A 108 -17.82 -12.60 5.23
N THR A 109 -17.46 -12.07 6.40
CA THR A 109 -17.13 -12.90 7.57
C THR A 109 -18.39 -13.27 8.37
N SER A 110 -19.49 -12.51 8.23
CA SER A 110 -20.81 -12.84 8.78
C SER A 110 -21.93 -11.94 8.21
N PRO A 111 -23.21 -12.40 8.20
CA PRO A 111 -24.36 -11.53 7.95
C PRO A 111 -24.56 -10.60 9.16
N GLY A 112 -23.98 -9.39 9.09
CA GLY A 112 -23.96 -8.41 10.19
C GLY A 112 -22.69 -7.55 10.19
N THR A 113 -21.63 -8.01 9.53
CA THR A 113 -20.43 -7.22 9.25
C THR A 113 -20.76 -6.06 8.29
N ARG A 114 -20.05 -4.92 8.43
CA ARG A 114 -20.23 -3.68 7.63
C ARG A 114 -20.41 -3.97 6.14
N LYS A 115 -21.28 -3.20 5.49
CA LYS A 115 -21.59 -3.40 4.08
C LYS A 115 -20.30 -3.30 3.26
N ARG A 116 -20.03 -4.33 2.44
CA ARG A 116 -18.95 -4.34 1.43
C ARG A 116 -18.95 -3.07 0.56
N CYS A 117 -20.09 -2.39 0.47
CA CYS A 117 -20.28 -1.15 -0.26
C CYS A 117 -19.49 0.05 0.28
N ASP A 118 -18.97 0.01 1.52
CA ASP A 118 -18.30 1.16 2.15
C ASP A 118 -16.79 1.20 1.91
N TYR A 119 -16.23 0.15 1.31
CA TYR A 119 -14.80 0.01 1.07
C TYR A 119 -14.50 -0.12 -0.42
N HIS A 120 -13.37 0.42 -0.85
CA HIS A 120 -12.77 0.12 -2.15
C HIS A 120 -11.30 -0.25 -1.97
N PHE A 121 -10.85 -1.28 -2.66
CA PHE A 121 -9.46 -1.72 -2.63
C PHE A 121 -8.92 -1.66 -4.05
N PHE A 122 -7.89 -0.85 -4.26
CA PHE A 122 -7.12 -0.94 -5.47
C PHE A 122 -6.16 -2.12 -5.40
N ASN A 123 -5.96 -2.79 -6.52
CA ASN A 123 -4.90 -3.79 -6.63
C ASN A 123 -3.52 -3.12 -6.58
N THR A 124 -2.49 -3.93 -6.38
CA THR A 124 -1.11 -3.44 -6.18
C THR A 124 -0.48 -2.75 -7.40
N PHE A 125 -1.08 -2.82 -8.58
CA PHE A 125 -0.57 -2.21 -9.81
C PHE A 125 -1.09 -0.80 -10.05
N PHE A 126 -2.17 -0.39 -9.36
CA PHE A 126 -2.85 0.88 -9.60
C PHE A 126 -1.91 2.08 -9.51
N TYR A 127 -1.19 2.22 -8.40
CA TYR A 127 -0.37 3.41 -8.15
C TYR A 127 0.77 3.56 -9.17
N LYS A 128 1.46 2.45 -9.47
CA LYS A 128 2.50 2.43 -10.52
C LYS A 128 1.93 2.90 -11.86
N LYS A 129 0.73 2.43 -12.21
CA LYS A 129 0.06 2.78 -13.46
C LYS A 129 -0.44 4.23 -13.47
N LEU A 130 -0.95 4.72 -12.34
CA LEU A 130 -1.33 6.13 -12.14
C LEU A 130 -0.15 7.06 -12.43
N LYS A 131 1.02 6.81 -11.84
CA LYS A 131 2.22 7.62 -12.10
C LYS A 131 2.65 7.57 -13.56
N GLN A 132 2.70 6.37 -14.15
CA GLN A 132 3.15 6.18 -15.52
C GLN A 132 2.22 6.83 -16.55
N ASP A 133 0.91 6.64 -16.42
CA ASP A 133 -0.05 7.04 -17.45
C ASP A 133 -0.60 8.45 -17.21
N VAL A 134 -0.76 8.90 -15.97
CA VAL A 134 -1.39 10.19 -15.67
C VAL A 134 -0.37 11.28 -15.36
N PHE A 135 0.73 10.96 -14.65
CA PHE A 135 1.64 11.99 -14.13
C PHE A 135 2.91 12.18 -14.95
N ASN A 136 3.46 11.11 -15.52
CA ASN A 136 4.71 11.16 -16.31
C ASN A 136 4.48 11.49 -17.79
N LYS A 137 3.26 11.30 -18.32
CA LYS A 137 2.93 11.69 -19.70
C LYS A 137 2.59 13.18 -19.72
N PHE A 138 3.50 13.98 -20.26
CA PHE A 138 3.25 15.39 -20.56
C PHE A 138 2.08 15.50 -21.54
N GLY A 139 0.93 15.95 -21.05
CA GLY A 139 -0.18 16.40 -21.88
C GLY A 139 -1.23 15.33 -22.20
N LYS A 140 -2.35 15.38 -21.46
CA LYS A 140 -3.74 15.54 -21.93
C LYS A 140 -4.71 14.86 -20.96
N GLU A 141 -5.80 15.57 -20.71
CA GLU A 141 -7.04 15.11 -20.05
C GLU A 141 -7.51 13.73 -20.56
N THR A 142 -7.20 13.41 -21.82
CA THR A 142 -7.48 12.11 -22.47
C THR A 142 -6.77 10.90 -21.82
N SER A 143 -5.71 11.12 -21.05
CA SER A 143 -5.02 10.03 -20.33
C SER A 143 -5.80 9.59 -19.09
N PHE A 144 -6.39 10.54 -18.35
CA PHE A 144 -7.16 10.25 -17.16
C PHE A 144 -8.45 9.48 -17.48
N SER A 145 -9.21 9.91 -18.50
CA SER A 145 -10.45 9.21 -18.90
C SER A 145 -10.21 7.75 -19.30
N LYS A 146 -9.05 7.43 -19.91
CA LYS A 146 -8.65 6.05 -20.21
C LYS A 146 -8.26 5.29 -18.95
N PHE A 147 -7.52 5.94 -18.05
CA PHE A 147 -7.09 5.37 -16.78
C PHE A 147 -8.27 5.07 -15.84
N ARG A 148 -9.33 5.89 -15.88
CA ARG A 148 -10.57 5.71 -15.11
C ARG A 148 -11.24 4.35 -15.27
N ARG A 149 -10.93 3.61 -16.33
CA ARG A 149 -11.40 2.23 -16.54
C ARG A 149 -11.09 1.30 -15.36
N TRP A 150 -10.04 1.59 -14.58
CA TRP A 150 -9.64 0.81 -13.41
C TRP A 150 -10.66 0.81 -12.27
N TRP A 151 -11.54 1.81 -12.19
CA TRP A 151 -12.65 1.87 -11.23
C TRP A 151 -13.97 2.20 -11.92
N LYS A 152 -14.13 1.78 -13.19
CA LYS A 152 -15.37 2.02 -13.94
C LYS A 152 -16.56 1.36 -13.24
N GLY A 153 -17.65 2.11 -13.09
CA GLY A 153 -18.86 1.64 -12.41
C GLY A 153 -18.77 1.70 -10.88
N VAL A 154 -17.66 2.23 -10.34
CA VAL A 154 -17.51 2.49 -8.91
C VAL A 154 -17.38 3.99 -8.68
N ASN A 155 -18.28 4.55 -7.88
CA ASN A 155 -18.10 5.89 -7.35
C ASN A 155 -17.25 5.81 -6.07
N ILE A 156 -15.97 6.14 -6.19
CA ILE A 156 -15.02 6.02 -5.06
C ILE A 156 -15.33 7.01 -3.94
N PHE A 157 -16.04 8.11 -4.22
CA PHE A 157 -16.41 9.11 -3.22
C PHE A 157 -17.64 8.75 -2.40
N GLU A 158 -18.39 7.71 -2.77
CA GLU A 158 -19.45 7.15 -1.91
C GLU A 158 -18.88 6.26 -0.79
N LYS A 159 -17.68 5.72 -1.00
CA LYS A 159 -17.00 4.83 -0.05
C LYS A 159 -16.64 5.60 1.21
N ALA A 160 -16.58 4.90 2.34
CA ALA A 160 -15.98 5.42 3.57
C ALA A 160 -14.46 5.36 3.49
N TYR A 161 -13.92 4.28 2.92
CA TYR A 161 -12.47 4.07 2.85
C TYR A 161 -12.02 3.51 1.50
N ILE A 162 -10.88 4.02 1.03
CA ILE A 162 -10.20 3.51 -0.17
C ILE A 162 -8.80 3.07 0.23
N PHE A 163 -8.48 1.79 0.02
CA PHE A 163 -7.17 1.22 0.28
C PHE A 163 -6.34 1.18 -0.99
N LEU A 164 -5.11 1.67 -0.90
CA LEU A 164 -4.18 1.74 -2.02
C LEU A 164 -2.78 1.25 -1.58
N PRO A 165 -2.42 -0.01 -1.89
CA PRO A 165 -1.05 -0.48 -1.74
C PRO A 165 -0.10 0.32 -2.63
N ILE A 166 1.04 0.70 -2.06
CA ILE A 166 2.14 1.37 -2.76
C ILE A 166 3.32 0.42 -2.84
N HIS A 167 3.81 0.18 -4.05
CA HIS A 167 5.02 -0.61 -4.30
C HIS A 167 6.00 0.18 -5.16
N GLU A 168 7.08 0.66 -4.52
CA GLU A 168 8.19 1.31 -5.21
C GLU A 168 9.51 0.86 -4.59
N SER A 169 10.57 0.69 -5.39
CA SER A 169 11.91 0.35 -4.91
C SER A 169 11.96 -0.88 -3.97
N LEU A 170 11.24 -1.96 -4.33
CA LEU A 170 11.11 -3.20 -3.56
C LEU A 170 10.49 -3.04 -2.15
N HIS A 171 9.85 -1.90 -1.88
CA HIS A 171 9.23 -1.60 -0.60
C HIS A 171 7.72 -1.45 -0.72
N TRP A 172 6.99 -1.96 0.27
CA TRP A 172 5.54 -1.86 0.37
C TRP A 172 5.14 -0.85 1.46
N SER A 173 4.24 0.05 1.13
CA SER A 173 3.51 0.87 2.12
C SER A 173 2.03 0.95 1.74
N LEU A 174 1.24 1.59 2.59
CA LEU A 174 -0.21 1.68 2.41
C LEU A 174 -0.70 3.13 2.46
N ILE A 175 -1.55 3.48 1.50
CA ILE A 175 -2.42 4.64 1.59
C ILE A 175 -3.83 4.21 1.95
N ILE A 176 -4.45 4.89 2.91
CA ILE A 176 -5.88 4.80 3.22
C ILE A 176 -6.48 6.19 3.03
N ILE A 177 -7.44 6.33 2.12
CA ILE A 177 -8.20 7.57 1.94
C ILE A 177 -9.50 7.43 2.72
N CYS A 178 -9.69 8.28 3.72
CA CYS A 178 -10.90 8.35 4.54
C CYS A 178 -11.80 9.45 3.97
N ILE A 179 -13.00 9.08 3.53
CA ILE A 179 -13.99 10.00 2.99
C ILE A 179 -14.99 10.36 4.09
N PRO A 180 -15.13 11.64 4.46
CA PRO A 180 -16.03 12.06 5.53
C PRO A 180 -17.50 11.87 5.16
N ASN A 181 -18.36 11.97 6.17
CA ASN A 181 -19.81 12.03 6.02
C ASN A 181 -20.27 13.46 5.69
N LYS A 182 -21.54 13.61 5.29
CA LYS A 182 -22.08 14.91 4.85
C LYS A 182 -22.18 15.92 5.98
N GLU A 183 -22.35 15.43 7.20
CA GLU A 183 -22.44 16.24 8.42
C GLU A 183 -21.06 16.67 8.93
N ASP A 184 -19.98 16.13 8.37
CA ASP A 184 -18.62 16.47 8.74
C ASP A 184 -18.06 17.54 7.79
N GLU A 185 -17.77 18.71 8.33
CA GLU A 185 -17.22 19.83 7.56
C GLU A 185 -15.72 19.66 7.21
N SER A 186 -15.10 18.54 7.59
CA SER A 186 -13.75 18.19 7.17
C SER A 186 -13.73 17.62 5.75
N GLY A 187 -12.59 17.75 5.07
CA GLY A 187 -12.37 17.09 3.78
C GLY A 187 -11.77 15.69 3.95
N PRO A 188 -11.51 14.98 2.83
CA PRO A 188 -10.87 13.67 2.87
C PRO A 188 -9.53 13.68 3.62
N ILE A 189 -9.25 12.59 4.33
CA ILE A 189 -7.98 12.39 5.02
C ILE A 189 -7.19 11.29 4.32
N ILE A 190 -5.99 11.61 3.85
CA ILE A 190 -5.04 10.65 3.29
C ILE A 190 -4.09 10.20 4.40
N LEU A 191 -4.19 8.93 4.78
CA LEU A 191 -3.30 8.30 5.75
C LEU A 191 -2.22 7.53 4.99
N HIS A 192 -0.95 7.77 5.33
CA HIS A 192 0.18 6.98 4.82
C HIS A 192 0.80 6.16 5.96
N LEU A 193 0.77 4.84 5.81
CA LEU A 193 1.29 3.87 6.77
C LEU A 193 2.51 3.16 6.16
N ASP A 194 3.66 3.31 6.80
CA ASP A 194 4.93 2.76 6.33
C ASP A 194 5.72 2.17 7.51
N SER A 195 5.95 0.86 7.46
CA SER A 195 6.62 0.08 8.52
C SER A 195 8.14 0.25 8.57
N LEU A 196 8.74 0.87 7.55
CA LEU A 196 10.18 1.19 7.48
C LEU A 196 10.45 2.69 7.28
N GLY A 197 9.45 3.47 6.89
CA GLY A 197 9.57 4.90 6.58
C GLY A 197 10.48 5.18 5.38
N LEU A 198 10.60 4.25 4.43
CA LEU A 198 11.47 4.38 3.27
C LEU A 198 10.82 5.19 2.15
N HIS A 199 9.50 5.20 2.07
CA HIS A 199 8.79 5.94 1.03
C HIS A 199 8.74 7.45 1.32
N ASN A 200 8.83 8.24 0.25
CA ASN A 200 8.61 9.69 0.31
C ASN A 200 7.11 9.98 0.43
N SER A 201 6.64 10.08 1.67
CA SER A 201 5.23 10.36 2.00
C SER A 201 4.69 11.59 1.28
N ASN A 202 5.46 12.69 1.21
CA ASN A 202 5.00 13.93 0.55
C ASN A 202 4.76 13.73 -0.95
N SER A 203 5.60 12.93 -1.61
CA SER A 203 5.41 12.63 -3.02
C SER A 203 4.16 11.77 -3.25
N ILE A 204 4.00 10.71 -2.45
CA ILE A 204 2.85 9.80 -2.57
C ILE A 204 1.54 10.53 -2.27
N CYS A 205 1.48 11.27 -1.15
CA CYS A 205 0.27 12.02 -0.78
C CYS A 205 -0.09 13.06 -1.83
N ARG A 206 0.89 13.76 -2.43
CA ARG A 206 0.65 14.69 -3.55
C ARG A 206 0.07 13.98 -4.78
N ASP A 207 0.61 12.82 -5.13
CA ASP A 207 0.16 12.01 -6.27
C ASP A 207 -1.28 11.51 -6.06
N VAL A 208 -1.60 11.01 -4.87
CA VAL A 208 -2.96 10.59 -4.49
C VAL A 208 -3.92 11.77 -4.44
N LYS A 209 -3.51 12.91 -3.89
CA LYS A 209 -4.30 14.15 -3.87
C LYS A 209 -4.63 14.62 -5.28
N ARG A 210 -3.66 14.58 -6.20
CA ARG A 210 -3.89 14.90 -7.62
C ARG A 210 -4.89 13.93 -8.24
N PHE A 211 -4.78 12.63 -7.96
CA PHE A 211 -5.75 11.64 -8.42
C PHE A 211 -7.19 11.97 -7.96
N LEU A 212 -7.41 12.31 -6.69
CA LEU A 212 -8.73 12.69 -6.18
C LEU A 212 -9.27 13.96 -6.85
N ILE A 213 -8.41 14.95 -7.08
CA ILE A 213 -8.79 16.20 -7.78
C ILE A 213 -9.21 15.92 -9.22
N GLU A 214 -8.48 15.07 -9.95
CA GLU A 214 -8.81 14.73 -11.33
C GLU A 214 -10.10 13.89 -11.42
N GLU A 215 -10.34 12.97 -10.48
CA GLU A 215 -11.62 12.24 -10.43
C GLU A 215 -12.79 13.20 -10.17
N TRP A 216 -12.61 14.14 -9.24
CA TRP A 216 -13.65 15.13 -8.96
C TRP A 216 -13.96 16.02 -10.18
N LYS A 217 -12.93 16.48 -10.89
CA LYS A 217 -13.12 17.22 -12.15
C LYS A 217 -13.86 16.41 -13.19
N PHE A 218 -13.54 15.12 -13.33
CA PHE A 218 -14.21 14.23 -14.27
C PHE A 218 -15.70 14.09 -13.96
N LEU A 219 -16.06 13.84 -12.69
CA LEU A 219 -17.46 13.69 -12.29
C LEU A 219 -18.28 14.98 -12.49
N ARG A 220 -17.66 16.15 -12.33
CA ARG A 220 -18.30 17.45 -12.59
C ARG A 220 -18.61 17.75 -14.07
N GLN A 221 -18.00 17.01 -14.99
CA GLN A 221 -18.27 17.15 -16.43
C GLN A 221 -19.52 16.36 -16.86
N GLU A 222 -20.04 15.46 -16.01
CA GLU A 222 -21.27 14.71 -16.29
C GLU A 222 -22.51 15.55 -15.93
N ASP A 223 -23.55 15.54 -16.78
CA ASP A 223 -24.75 16.39 -16.66
C ASP A 223 -25.55 16.17 -15.36
N VAL A 224 -25.31 15.06 -14.66
CA VAL A 224 -25.95 14.72 -13.38
C VAL A 224 -24.85 14.39 -12.36
N LEU A 225 -24.60 15.32 -11.44
CA LEU A 225 -23.73 15.05 -10.30
C LEU A 225 -24.40 14.01 -9.38
N PRO A 226 -23.71 12.91 -9.02
CA PRO A 226 -24.23 11.99 -8.01
C PRO A 226 -24.37 12.71 -6.67
N GLU A 227 -25.39 12.33 -5.87
CA GLU A 227 -25.49 12.79 -4.48
C GLU A 227 -24.33 12.23 -3.66
N LEU A 228 -23.28 13.02 -3.48
CA LEU A 228 -22.08 12.60 -2.76
C LEU A 228 -22.19 12.85 -1.25
N PRO A 229 -21.50 12.04 -0.43
CA PRO A 229 -21.49 12.21 1.03
C PRO A 229 -20.62 13.39 1.50
N ILE A 230 -20.05 14.20 0.60
CA ILE A 230 -19.26 15.38 0.96
C ILE A 230 -20.04 16.64 0.53
N PRO A 231 -20.13 17.67 1.38
CA PRO A 231 -20.75 18.97 1.05
C PRO A 231 -20.08 19.71 -0.13
N ASP A 232 -20.88 20.42 -0.93
CA ASP A 232 -20.43 21.15 -2.13
C ASP A 232 -19.30 22.16 -1.85
N ASN A 233 -19.33 22.83 -0.69
CA ASN A 233 -18.31 23.79 -0.29
C ASN A 233 -16.92 23.17 -0.05
N ILE A 234 -16.87 21.87 0.29
CA ILE A 234 -15.63 21.11 0.43
C ILE A 234 -15.13 20.71 -0.95
N TRP A 235 -16.04 20.27 -1.82
CA TRP A 235 -15.73 19.89 -3.19
C TRP A 235 -15.13 21.02 -4.03
N ASP A 236 -15.68 22.23 -3.93
CA ASP A 236 -15.16 23.40 -4.65
C ASP A 236 -13.75 23.79 -4.19
N LYS A 237 -13.36 23.37 -2.99
CA LYS A 237 -12.04 23.63 -2.40
C LYS A 237 -11.29 22.34 -2.05
N LEU A 238 -11.56 21.25 -2.77
CA LEU A 238 -11.05 19.92 -2.45
C LEU A 238 -9.52 19.90 -2.28
N SER A 239 -8.81 20.62 -3.15
CA SER A 239 -7.34 20.75 -3.09
C SER A 239 -6.82 21.37 -1.78
N GLN A 240 -7.62 22.20 -1.10
CA GLN A 240 -7.28 22.84 0.17
C GLN A 240 -7.83 22.08 1.39
N ARG A 241 -8.82 21.21 1.17
CA ARG A 241 -9.56 20.51 2.22
C ARG A 241 -9.06 19.09 2.49
N ILE A 242 -8.24 18.53 1.59
CA ILE A 242 -7.60 17.23 1.82
C ILE A 242 -6.50 17.36 2.87
N ASP A 243 -6.64 16.61 3.96
CA ASP A 243 -5.64 16.49 5.02
C ASP A 243 -4.72 15.30 4.74
N GLU A 244 -3.41 15.52 4.84
CA GLU A 244 -2.39 14.49 4.64
C GLU A 244 -1.77 14.13 5.99
N LYS A 245 -1.74 12.84 6.34
CA LYS A 245 -1.23 12.34 7.63
C LYS A 245 -0.29 11.15 7.42
N VAL A 246 0.95 11.31 7.85
CA VAL A 246 1.88 10.19 8.01
C VAL A 246 1.62 9.57 9.37
N ILE A 247 1.23 8.31 9.37
CA ILE A 247 0.81 7.62 10.58
C ILE A 247 1.99 6.90 11.20
N GLU A 248 2.17 7.12 12.50
CA GLU A 248 3.12 6.35 13.28
C GLU A 248 2.54 4.96 13.55
N VAL A 249 3.18 3.95 12.94
CA VAL A 249 2.78 2.54 13.05
C VAL A 249 3.88 1.72 13.72
N PRO A 250 3.57 0.54 14.28
CA PRO A 250 4.60 -0.41 14.71
C PRO A 250 5.58 -0.67 13.57
N GLN A 251 6.87 -0.49 13.83
CA GLN A 251 7.92 -0.61 12.82
C GLN A 251 8.44 -2.04 12.78
N GLN A 252 8.69 -2.55 11.58
CA GLN A 252 9.34 -3.84 11.41
C GLN A 252 10.84 -3.74 11.73
N ARG A 253 11.46 -4.86 12.11
CA ARG A 253 12.90 -4.93 12.42
C ARG A 253 13.73 -5.63 11.35
N ASN A 254 13.08 -6.11 10.29
CA ASN A 254 13.70 -6.78 9.16
C ASN A 254 13.39 -6.03 7.85
N GLU A 255 13.94 -6.45 6.73
CA GLU A 255 13.80 -5.75 5.44
C GLU A 255 12.68 -6.33 4.54
N TYR A 256 12.18 -7.53 4.84
CA TYR A 256 11.38 -8.34 3.91
C TYR A 256 9.89 -8.46 4.26
N ASP A 257 9.47 -8.01 5.45
CA ASP A 257 8.08 -8.14 5.90
C ASP A 257 7.18 -6.94 5.58
N CYS A 258 7.64 -5.94 4.83
CA CYS A 258 6.85 -4.73 4.56
C CYS A 258 5.49 -5.03 3.88
N GLY A 259 5.44 -6.02 3.00
CA GLY A 259 4.18 -6.50 2.42
C GLY A 259 3.23 -7.09 3.48
N LEU A 260 3.75 -7.85 4.44
CA LEU A 260 2.94 -8.41 5.54
C LEU A 260 2.39 -7.31 6.45
N PHE A 261 3.21 -6.30 6.76
CA PHE A 261 2.76 -5.14 7.53
C PHE A 261 1.64 -4.40 6.81
N VAL A 262 1.74 -4.18 5.50
CA VAL A 262 0.66 -3.57 4.70
C VAL A 262 -0.64 -4.38 4.78
N LEU A 263 -0.58 -5.70 4.61
CA LEU A 263 -1.76 -6.56 4.71
C LEU A 263 -2.34 -6.58 6.13
N PHE A 264 -1.48 -6.56 7.15
CA PHE A 264 -1.91 -6.52 8.54
C PHE A 264 -2.51 -5.17 8.93
N PHE A 265 -1.99 -4.05 8.41
CA PHE A 265 -2.62 -2.74 8.56
C PHE A 265 -4.05 -2.74 8.04
N MET A 266 -4.28 -3.32 6.86
CA MET A 266 -5.63 -3.45 6.30
C MET A 266 -6.52 -4.31 7.19
N GLU A 267 -6.05 -5.49 7.60
CA GLU A 267 -6.82 -6.40 8.45
C GLU A 267 -7.22 -5.75 9.78
N ARG A 268 -6.28 -5.11 10.47
CA ARG A 268 -6.54 -4.41 11.75
C ARG A 268 -7.46 -3.21 11.55
N PHE A 269 -7.22 -2.40 10.52
CA PHE A 269 -8.06 -1.24 10.23
C PHE A 269 -9.51 -1.64 9.93
N LEU A 270 -9.74 -2.71 9.16
CA LEU A 270 -11.09 -3.21 8.88
C LEU A 270 -11.84 -3.65 10.14
N LEU A 271 -11.13 -4.15 11.15
CA LEU A 271 -11.71 -4.57 12.43
C LEU A 271 -12.03 -3.39 13.35
N GLU A 272 -11.19 -2.35 13.35
CA GLU A 272 -11.19 -1.32 14.40
C GLU A 272 -11.69 0.06 13.94
N ALA A 273 -11.53 0.40 12.67
CA ALA A 273 -11.86 1.73 12.17
C ALA A 273 -13.33 2.05 12.48
N PRO A 274 -13.74 3.29 12.75
CA PRO A 274 -15.16 3.64 12.86
C PRO A 274 -15.88 3.47 11.51
N GLU A 275 -17.19 3.69 11.46
CA GLU A 275 -17.94 3.69 10.18
C GLU A 275 -17.35 4.72 9.20
N ARG A 276 -17.11 5.93 9.69
CA ARG A 276 -16.38 7.00 8.99
C ARG A 276 -15.39 7.66 9.95
N LEU A 277 -14.11 7.65 9.58
CA LEU A 277 -13.02 8.16 10.40
C LEU A 277 -13.02 9.68 10.43
N LYS A 278 -12.94 10.23 11.64
CA LYS A 278 -12.75 11.67 11.90
C LYS A 278 -11.36 11.91 12.45
N LYS A 279 -10.93 13.18 12.45
CA LYS A 279 -9.60 13.59 12.96
C LYS A 279 -9.33 13.13 14.40
N LYS A 280 -10.36 13.11 15.25
CA LYS A 280 -10.24 12.67 16.64
C LYS A 280 -9.94 11.18 16.77
N ASP A 281 -10.36 10.36 15.80
CA ASP A 281 -10.21 8.91 15.83
C ASP A 281 -8.80 8.47 15.35
N LEU A 282 -7.93 9.41 14.96
CA LEU A 282 -6.55 9.12 14.57
C LEU A 282 -5.68 8.63 15.74
N ASP A 283 -6.17 8.77 16.97
CA ASP A 283 -5.55 8.23 18.18
C ASP A 283 -5.65 6.71 18.29
N MET A 284 -6.47 6.06 17.45
CA MET A 284 -6.49 4.60 17.32
C MET A 284 -5.16 4.03 16.80
N PHE A 285 -4.39 4.85 16.08
CA PHE A 285 -3.07 4.48 15.57
C PHE A 285 -1.97 4.80 16.58
N GLY A 286 -0.82 4.14 16.42
CA GLY A 286 0.39 4.47 17.16
C GLY A 286 1.41 3.34 17.16
N LYS A 287 2.57 3.59 17.79
CA LYS A 287 3.64 2.59 17.95
C LYS A 287 3.20 1.29 18.61
N GLN A 288 2.13 1.34 19.41
CA GLN A 288 1.59 0.21 20.17
C GLN A 288 0.27 -0.32 19.57
N TRP A 289 -0.05 0.05 18.32
CA TRP A 289 -1.31 -0.35 17.68
C TRP A 289 -1.46 -1.88 17.55
N PHE A 290 -0.34 -2.59 17.42
CA PHE A 290 -0.27 -4.06 17.48
C PHE A 290 1.18 -4.49 17.73
N ASN A 291 1.40 -5.76 18.06
CA ASN A 291 2.74 -6.30 18.23
C ASN A 291 3.35 -6.69 16.85
N PRO A 292 4.55 -6.20 16.46
CA PRO A 292 5.18 -6.51 15.17
C PRO A 292 5.22 -7.99 14.77
N GLU A 293 5.35 -8.91 15.74
CA GLU A 293 5.35 -10.35 15.47
C GLU A 293 3.99 -10.86 14.96
N GLU A 294 2.88 -10.18 15.24
CA GLU A 294 1.57 -10.53 14.69
C GLU A 294 1.53 -10.28 13.18
N ALA A 295 2.06 -9.14 12.73
CA ALA A 295 2.17 -8.83 11.31
C ALA A 295 3.12 -9.81 10.60
N SER A 296 4.30 -10.08 11.17
CA SER A 296 5.21 -11.11 10.60
C SER A 296 4.57 -12.51 10.60
N GLY A 297 3.76 -12.83 11.61
CA GLY A 297 3.02 -14.09 11.72
C GLY A 297 2.02 -14.32 10.58
N LEU A 298 1.58 -13.26 9.92
CA LEU A 298 0.68 -13.30 8.76
C LEU A 298 1.24 -14.15 7.61
N ARG A 299 2.56 -14.28 7.48
CA ARG A 299 3.21 -15.13 6.47
C ARG A 299 2.73 -16.57 6.54
N ARG A 300 2.69 -17.14 7.74
CA ARG A 300 2.24 -18.52 7.99
C ARG A 300 0.75 -18.65 7.71
N LYS A 301 -0.05 -17.66 8.11
CA LYS A 301 -1.50 -17.62 7.85
C LYS A 301 -1.79 -17.61 6.35
N ILE A 302 -1.13 -16.74 5.58
CA ILE A 302 -1.30 -16.67 4.12
C ILE A 302 -0.89 -17.99 3.45
N SER A 303 0.25 -18.56 3.87
CA SER A 303 0.71 -19.86 3.36
C SER A 303 -0.31 -20.96 3.61
N TYR A 304 -0.86 -21.06 4.82
CA TYR A 304 -1.91 -22.02 5.15
C TYR A 304 -3.16 -21.82 4.30
N LEU A 305 -3.64 -20.57 4.18
CA LEU A 305 -4.83 -20.25 3.39
C LEU A 305 -4.66 -20.63 1.92
N LEU A 306 -3.52 -20.32 1.30
CA LEU A 306 -3.27 -20.67 -0.10
C LEU A 306 -3.18 -22.18 -0.29
N LYS A 307 -2.50 -22.91 0.60
CA LYS A 307 -2.46 -24.38 0.55
C LYS A 307 -3.87 -24.98 0.51
N GLU A 308 -4.78 -24.47 1.36
CA GLU A 308 -6.17 -24.91 1.37
C GLU A 308 -6.90 -24.54 0.06
N VAL A 309 -6.68 -23.34 -0.48
CA VAL A 309 -7.29 -22.93 -1.75
C VAL A 309 -6.80 -23.80 -2.91
N PHE A 310 -5.49 -24.09 -3.01
CA PHE A 310 -4.92 -24.98 -4.03
C PHE A 310 -5.43 -26.41 -3.88
N LYS A 311 -5.50 -26.94 -2.65
CA LYS A 311 -6.03 -28.28 -2.37
C LYS A 311 -7.49 -28.41 -2.80
N ASN A 312 -8.31 -27.41 -2.51
CA ASN A 312 -9.72 -27.39 -2.88
C ASN A 312 -9.92 -27.25 -4.40
N ALA A 313 -9.07 -26.48 -5.08
CA ALA A 313 -9.12 -26.36 -6.54
C ALA A 313 -8.74 -27.66 -7.27
N ASN A 314 -7.85 -28.47 -6.68
CA ASN A 314 -7.34 -29.71 -7.28
C ASN A 314 -8.09 -30.98 -6.82
N GLY A 315 -9.30 -30.86 -6.25
CA GLY A 315 -10.11 -32.03 -5.87
C GLY A 315 -9.56 -32.84 -4.69
N GLY A 316 -8.71 -32.26 -3.84
CA GLY A 316 -8.27 -32.86 -2.58
C GLY A 316 -7.09 -33.85 -2.64
N SER A 317 -6.47 -34.08 -3.80
CA SER A 317 -5.47 -35.17 -3.99
C SER A 317 -4.03 -34.71 -4.27
N CYS A 318 -3.64 -33.49 -3.92
CA CYS A 318 -2.26 -33.04 -4.09
C CYS A 318 -1.59 -32.77 -2.73
N GLU A 319 -0.94 -33.80 -2.16
CA GLU A 319 0.17 -33.59 -1.22
C GLU A 319 1.35 -33.05 -2.04
N LEU A 320 1.34 -31.74 -2.26
CA LEU A 320 2.54 -31.04 -2.69
C LEU A 320 3.45 -30.96 -1.45
N ASP A 321 4.59 -31.64 -1.51
CA ASP A 321 5.65 -31.60 -0.49
C ASP A 321 6.20 -30.18 -0.36
N TRP A 322 5.51 -29.35 0.42
CA TRP A 322 5.98 -28.02 0.77
C TRP A 322 6.97 -28.13 1.93
N TRP A 323 8.15 -27.54 1.72
CA TRP A 323 9.31 -27.47 2.62
C TRP A 323 8.98 -27.59 4.12
N PRO A 324 9.73 -28.39 4.90
CA PRO A 324 9.44 -28.60 6.31
C PRO A 324 9.49 -27.26 7.06
N LEU A 325 8.39 -26.95 7.74
CA LEU A 325 8.26 -25.85 8.67
C LEU A 325 9.31 -26.03 9.78
N LEU A 326 10.29 -25.13 9.85
CA LEU A 326 11.20 -24.97 10.99
C LEU A 326 10.90 -23.66 11.71
#